data_AF-A0A2S7YP21-F1
#
_entry.id   AF-A0A2S7YP21-F1
#
_cell.length_a   1.000
_cell.length_b   1.000
_cell.length_c   1.000
_cell.angle_alpha   90.00
_cell.angle_beta   90.00
_cell.angle_gamma   90.00
#
_symmetry.space_group_name_H-M   'P 1'
#
loop_
_entity.id
_entity.type
_entity.pdbx_description
1 polymer ?
#
loop_
_entity_poly.entity_id
_entity_poly.type
_entity_poly.pdbx_seq_one_letter_code
_entity_poly.pdbx_strand_id
1 'polypeptide(L)'
;MGGLVVKKAYFEAGLDARFHHIARSTKAVVFLSTPHRGSHLATPLRILLSILSPSNAKQYVAELDDKGSFLRELNDQFRHVAANLQIFSFFEALKTRLSGKISALIVDGDSAKLGYPGEVCHSLETDHQGMSKFRSPHDPNYLAVLGVLKCLVIPCEETCGHSDIGNRPETTAVGTVVDG
;
A
#
# COMPACT_ATOMS: atom_id res chain seq x y z
N MET A 1 10.71 3.26 -1.88
CA MET A 1 11.05 4.04 -3.10
C MET A 1 10.62 3.36 -4.39
N GLY A 2 10.80 2.05 -4.55
CA GLY A 2 10.43 1.35 -5.79
C GLY A 2 9.00 1.61 -6.27
N GLY A 3 8.01 1.66 -5.37
CA GLY A 3 6.63 1.92 -5.77
C GLY A 3 6.40 3.29 -6.45
N LEU A 4 7.15 4.33 -6.08
CA LEU A 4 7.06 5.64 -6.74
C LEU A 4 7.65 5.59 -8.16
N VAL A 5 8.78 4.88 -8.32
CA VAL A 5 9.38 4.63 -9.64
C VAL A 5 8.42 3.88 -10.54
N VAL A 6 7.75 2.83 -10.02
CA VAL A 6 6.74 2.06 -10.76
C VAL A 6 5.57 2.95 -11.19
N LYS A 7 5.07 3.83 -10.33
CA LYS A 7 4.01 4.78 -10.70
C LYS A 7 4.41 5.63 -11.90
N LYS A 8 5.61 6.23 -11.86
CA LYS A 8 6.09 7.10 -12.94
C LYS A 8 6.30 6.30 -14.22
N ALA A 9 6.97 5.16 -14.12
CA ALA A 9 7.21 4.28 -15.26
C ALA A 9 5.91 3.82 -15.93
N TYR A 10 4.90 3.42 -15.15
CA TYR A 10 3.60 3.00 -15.68
C TYR A 10 2.86 4.15 -16.38
N PHE A 11 2.88 5.35 -15.78
CA PHE A 11 2.29 6.53 -16.37
C PHE A 11 2.96 6.91 -17.70
N GLU A 12 4.29 7.01 -17.72
CA GLU A 12 5.07 7.31 -18.94
C GLU A 12 4.89 6.22 -20.01
N ALA A 13 4.79 4.95 -19.60
CA ALA A 13 4.55 3.85 -20.52
C ALA A 13 3.17 3.91 -21.18
N GLY A 14 2.22 4.67 -20.66
CA GLY A 14 0.94 4.95 -21.30
C GLY A 14 0.93 6.17 -22.22
N LEU A 15 1.98 7.00 -22.19
CA LEU A 15 2.13 8.18 -23.05
C LEU A 15 2.97 7.89 -24.29
N ASP A 16 3.99 7.04 -24.15
CA ASP A 16 4.91 6.70 -25.23
C ASP A 16 4.50 5.36 -25.90
N ALA A 17 4.16 5.45 -27.18
CA ALA A 17 3.75 4.30 -28.00
C ALA A 17 4.76 3.13 -27.97
N ARG A 18 6.06 3.41 -27.79
CA ARG A 18 7.11 2.38 -27.68
C ARG A 18 6.91 1.48 -26.46
N PHE A 19 6.35 2.03 -25.38
CA PHE A 19 6.19 1.37 -24.09
C PHE A 19 4.75 0.99 -23.77
N HIS A 20 3.77 1.32 -24.64
CA HIS A 20 2.36 0.94 -24.47
C HIS A 20 2.16 -0.55 -24.20
N HIS A 21 2.99 -1.41 -24.78
CA HIS A 21 2.92 -2.85 -24.54
C HIS A 21 3.16 -3.22 -23.06
N ILE A 22 4.03 -2.48 -22.35
CA ILE A 22 4.30 -2.64 -20.91
C ILE A 22 3.08 -2.22 -20.09
N ALA A 23 2.50 -1.04 -20.39
CA ALA A 23 1.32 -0.56 -19.70
C ALA A 23 0.13 -1.51 -19.91
N ARG A 24 -0.05 -2.04 -21.13
CA ARG A 24 -1.13 -2.99 -21.46
C ARG A 24 -0.96 -4.36 -20.82
N SER A 25 0.27 -4.84 -20.65
CA SER A 25 0.56 -6.14 -20.03
C SER A 25 0.58 -6.07 -18.50
N THR A 26 0.76 -4.89 -17.91
CA THR A 26 0.71 -4.69 -16.47
C THR A 26 -0.74 -4.59 -16.00
N LYS A 27 -1.21 -5.61 -15.28
CA LYS A 27 -2.62 -5.71 -14.79
C LYS A 27 -2.78 -5.34 -13.33
N ALA A 28 -1.72 -5.42 -12.55
CA ALA A 28 -1.75 -5.20 -11.12
C ALA A 28 -0.43 -4.64 -10.62
N VAL A 29 -0.50 -3.95 -9.47
CA VAL A 29 0.67 -3.49 -8.73
C VAL A 29 0.47 -3.82 -7.24
N VAL A 30 1.50 -4.41 -6.64
CA VAL A 30 1.56 -4.70 -5.20
C VAL A 30 2.60 -3.80 -4.56
N PHE A 31 2.15 -2.84 -3.77
CA PHE A 31 3.00 -1.91 -3.03
C PHE A 31 3.34 -2.47 -1.65
N LEU A 32 4.62 -2.42 -1.27
CA LEU A 32 5.10 -2.78 0.06
C LEU A 32 5.70 -1.53 0.72
N SER A 33 5.03 -1.00 1.74
CA SER A 33 5.37 0.25 2.45
C SER A 33 5.79 1.38 1.50
N THR A 34 4.99 1.63 0.46
CA THR A 34 5.23 2.76 -0.43
C THR A 34 4.48 3.99 0.10
N PRO A 35 5.17 5.08 0.43
CA PRO A 35 4.49 6.29 0.86
C PRO A 35 3.82 6.90 -0.39
N HIS A 36 2.49 6.85 -0.45
CA HIS A 36 1.68 7.38 -1.53
C HIS A 36 1.16 8.77 -1.22
N ARG A 37 0.62 9.00 -0.02
CA ARG A 37 0.00 10.28 0.37
C ARG A 37 0.77 10.94 1.52
N GLY A 38 0.66 12.26 1.61
CA GLY A 38 1.17 13.06 2.73
C GLY A 38 1.93 14.32 2.30
N SER A 39 1.68 15.44 2.98
CA SER A 39 2.46 16.69 2.88
C SER A 39 3.93 16.54 3.30
N HIS A 40 4.28 15.37 3.84
CA HIS A 40 5.59 15.05 4.38
C HIS A 40 6.18 13.78 3.74
N LEU A 41 5.92 13.46 2.46
CA LEU A 41 6.59 12.35 1.76
C LEU A 41 8.14 12.41 1.86
N ALA A 42 8.69 13.63 1.96
CA ALA A 42 10.10 13.85 2.24
C ALA A 42 10.52 13.25 3.60
N THR A 43 9.66 13.22 4.62
CA THR A 43 9.99 12.73 5.96
C THR A 43 10.22 11.21 6.00
N PRO A 44 9.29 10.33 5.57
CA PRO A 44 9.57 8.89 5.40
C PRO A 44 10.82 8.62 4.59
N LEU A 45 11.03 9.39 3.51
CA LEU A 45 12.19 9.23 2.64
C LEU A 45 13.50 9.64 3.32
N ARG A 46 13.51 10.78 4.03
CA ARG A 46 14.65 11.23 4.85
C ARG A 46 15.00 10.22 5.93
N ILE A 47 13.98 9.69 6.63
CA ILE A 47 14.19 8.67 7.67
C ILE A 47 14.75 7.39 7.03
N LEU A 48 14.17 6.92 5.92
CA LEU A 48 14.66 5.74 5.20
C LEU A 48 16.12 5.90 4.75
N LEU A 49 16.47 7.05 4.16
CA LEU A 49 17.83 7.35 3.73
C LEU A 49 18.80 7.42 4.91
N SER A 50 18.37 7.96 6.05
CA SER A 50 19.20 7.98 7.27
C SER A 50 19.51 6.58 7.80
N ILE A 51 18.59 5.62 7.62
CA ILE A 51 18.80 4.21 7.99
C ILE A 51 19.71 3.51 6.98
N LEU A 52 19.47 3.71 5.68
CA LEU A 52 20.18 2.98 4.62
C LEU A 52 21.59 3.54 4.34
N SER A 53 21.80 4.84 4.51
CA SER A 53 23.09 5.48 4.21
C SER A 53 23.35 6.68 5.14
N PRO A 54 23.76 6.43 6.40
CA PRO A 54 23.96 7.47 7.41
C PRO A 54 24.97 8.55 6.99
N SER A 55 26.00 8.17 6.21
CA SER A 55 27.07 9.06 5.74
C SER A 55 26.62 10.02 4.63
N ASN A 56 25.63 9.64 3.81
CA ASN A 56 25.16 10.43 2.66
C ASN A 56 23.80 11.09 2.91
N ALA A 57 23.19 10.85 4.07
CA ALA A 57 21.84 11.30 4.39
C ALA A 57 21.65 12.81 4.15
N LYS A 58 22.62 13.66 4.53
CA LYS A 58 22.53 15.13 4.36
C LYS A 58 22.44 15.58 2.90
N GLN A 59 23.16 14.92 1.98
CA GLN A 59 23.16 15.28 0.57
C GLN A 59 21.85 14.86 -0.12
N TYR A 60 21.34 13.66 0.21
CA TYR A 60 20.02 13.24 -0.26
C TYR A 60 18.88 14.09 0.33
N VAL A 61 18.98 14.48 1.61
CA VAL A 61 18.00 15.36 2.30
C VAL A 61 17.92 16.74 1.64
N ALA A 62 19.05 17.33 1.23
CA ALA A 62 19.07 18.66 0.60
C ALA A 62 18.37 18.68 -0.77
N GLU A 63 18.47 17.60 -1.55
CA GLU A 63 17.71 17.47 -2.80
C GLU A 63 16.22 17.15 -2.59
N LEU A 64 15.80 16.77 -1.38
CA LEU A 64 14.44 16.31 -1.10
C LEU A 64 13.46 17.43 -0.79
N ASP A 65 13.93 18.57 -0.26
CA ASP A 65 13.06 19.72 0.01
C ASP A 65 12.45 20.30 -1.28
N ASP A 66 13.09 20.10 -2.44
CA ASP A 66 12.57 20.49 -3.77
C ASP A 66 11.69 19.41 -4.42
N LYS A 67 11.65 18.18 -3.88
CA LYS A 67 10.96 17.00 -4.47
C LYS A 67 9.53 16.80 -3.97
N GLY A 68 9.05 17.61 -3.04
CA GLY A 68 7.66 17.54 -2.55
C GLY A 68 6.63 17.82 -3.65
N SER A 69 6.93 18.79 -4.53
CA SER A 69 6.14 19.10 -5.73
C SER A 69 6.12 17.92 -6.71
N PHE A 70 7.28 17.33 -6.99
CA PHE A 70 7.41 16.16 -7.87
C PHE A 70 6.60 14.96 -7.37
N LEU A 71 6.66 14.64 -6.08
CA LEU A 71 5.92 13.51 -5.53
C LEU A 71 4.41 13.76 -5.51
N ARG A 72 3.98 15.01 -5.32
CA ARG A 72 2.57 15.39 -5.45
C ARG A 72 2.10 15.26 -6.90
N GLU A 73 2.85 15.84 -7.83
CA GLU A 73 2.57 15.75 -9.27
C GLU A 73 2.53 14.30 -9.74
N LEU A 74 3.46 13.46 -9.29
CA LEU A 74 3.48 12.04 -9.60
C LEU A 74 2.21 11.32 -9.13
N ASN A 75 1.74 11.61 -7.92
CA ASN A 75 0.50 11.03 -7.43
C ASN A 75 -0.71 11.52 -8.22
N ASP A 76 -0.75 12.81 -8.53
CA ASP A 76 -1.79 13.40 -9.36
C ASP A 76 -1.79 12.81 -10.77
N GLN A 77 -0.63 12.56 -11.38
CA GLN A 77 -0.52 11.87 -12.68
C GLN A 77 -1.00 10.42 -12.59
N PHE A 78 -0.51 9.67 -11.59
CA PHE A 78 -0.83 8.26 -11.44
C PHE A 78 -2.32 8.00 -11.25
N ARG A 79 -3.06 8.91 -10.61
CA ARG A 79 -4.51 8.78 -10.40
C ARG A 79 -5.29 8.56 -11.70
N HIS A 80 -4.82 9.10 -12.82
CA HIS A 80 -5.51 9.05 -14.11
C HIS A 80 -5.39 7.69 -14.78
N VAL A 81 -4.39 6.90 -14.40
CA VAL A 81 -4.09 5.59 -14.98
C VAL A 81 -4.30 4.45 -13.98
N ALA A 82 -4.47 4.77 -12.69
CA ALA A 82 -4.63 3.80 -11.61
C ALA A 82 -5.86 2.89 -11.79
N ALA A 83 -6.95 3.39 -12.39
CA ALA A 83 -8.16 2.60 -12.65
C ALA A 83 -7.93 1.40 -13.59
N ASN A 84 -6.81 1.39 -14.34
CA ASN A 84 -6.45 0.27 -15.22
C ASN A 84 -5.73 -0.87 -14.49
N LEU A 85 -5.48 -0.71 -13.18
CA LEU A 85 -4.68 -1.62 -12.37
C LEU A 85 -5.51 -2.19 -11.21
N GLN A 86 -5.30 -3.45 -10.89
CA GLN A 86 -5.62 -3.97 -9.55
C GLN A 86 -4.52 -3.54 -8.59
N ILE A 87 -4.88 -2.91 -7.47
CA ILE A 87 -3.92 -2.29 -6.57
C ILE A 87 -4.02 -2.94 -5.19
N PHE A 88 -2.87 -3.42 -4.72
CA PHE A 88 -2.71 -3.97 -3.38
C PHE A 88 -1.67 -3.16 -2.63
N SER A 89 -2.00 -2.72 -1.41
CA SER A 89 -1.14 -1.87 -0.60
C SER A 89 -0.89 -2.53 0.75
N PHE A 90 0.35 -3.01 0.94
CA PHE A 90 0.82 -3.54 2.21
C PHE A 90 1.61 -2.47 2.98
N PHE A 91 1.41 -2.40 4.30
CA PHE A 91 2.10 -1.45 5.17
C PHE A 91 2.53 -2.09 6.48
N GLU A 92 3.55 -1.50 7.12
CA GLU A 92 4.11 -2.01 8.37
C GLU A 92 3.19 -1.76 9.57
N ALA A 93 3.17 -2.72 10.49
CA ALA A 93 2.48 -2.59 11.78
C ALA A 93 3.43 -2.29 12.94
N LEU A 94 4.73 -2.55 12.80
CA LEU A 94 5.72 -2.37 13.85
C LEU A 94 6.65 -1.19 13.55
N LYS A 95 7.04 -0.48 14.61
CA LYS A 95 7.95 0.67 14.50
C LYS A 95 9.38 0.19 14.22
N THR A 96 10.04 0.83 13.25
CA THR A 96 11.48 0.66 13.02
C THR A 96 12.28 1.48 14.03
N ARG A 97 13.30 0.88 14.63
CA ARG A 97 14.23 1.58 15.52
C ARG A 97 15.14 2.51 14.71
N LEU A 98 15.10 3.80 15.01
CA LEU A 98 15.88 4.82 14.32
C LEU A 98 17.21 5.09 15.02
N SER A 99 17.18 5.36 16.32
CA SER A 99 18.36 5.62 17.15
C SER A 99 18.03 5.46 18.63
N GLY A 100 18.89 4.80 19.39
CA GLY A 100 18.68 4.57 20.84
C GLY A 100 17.30 3.99 21.14
N LYS A 101 16.48 4.72 21.92
CA LYS A 101 15.09 4.36 22.28
C LYS A 101 14.03 4.93 21.31
N ILE A 102 14.45 5.66 20.27
CA ILE A 102 13.55 6.30 19.31
C ILE A 102 13.15 5.27 18.24
N SER A 103 11.85 5.05 18.08
CA SER A 103 11.26 4.23 17.03
C SER A 103 10.04 4.91 16.42
N ALA A 104 9.84 4.69 15.13
CA ALA A 104 8.71 5.25 14.39
C ALA A 104 8.24 4.28 13.30
N LEU A 105 6.98 4.41 12.88
CA LEU A 105 6.58 3.89 11.57
C LEU A 105 7.24 4.80 10.53
N ILE A 106 8.01 4.19 9.63
CA ILE A 106 8.63 4.88 8.50
C ILE A 106 7.55 5.29 7.51
N VAL A 107 6.62 4.36 7.23
CA VAL A 107 5.46 4.62 6.39
C VAL A 107 4.23 4.19 7.16
N ASP A 108 3.48 5.16 7.67
CA ASP A 108 2.21 4.87 8.33
C ASP A 108 1.15 4.39 7.32
N GLY A 109 0.09 3.76 7.84
CA GLY A 109 -0.96 3.18 7.03
C GLY A 109 -1.72 4.18 6.17
N ASP A 110 -1.85 5.45 6.58
CA ASP A 110 -2.57 6.46 5.80
C ASP A 110 -1.72 6.98 4.65
N SER A 111 -0.41 7.08 4.85
CA SER A 111 0.56 7.36 3.80
C SER A 111 0.64 6.21 2.81
N ALA A 112 0.56 4.96 3.27
CA ALA A 112 0.65 3.77 2.42
C ALA A 112 -0.62 3.45 1.62
N LYS A 113 -1.75 4.11 1.90
CA LYS A 113 -3.02 3.90 1.16
C LYS A 113 -3.17 4.92 0.04
N LEU A 114 -3.66 4.48 -1.11
CA LEU A 114 -4.02 5.34 -2.23
C LEU A 114 -5.43 5.88 -2.13
N GLY A 115 -6.31 5.22 -1.39
CA GLY A 115 -7.72 5.55 -1.26
C GLY A 115 -8.49 5.46 -2.58
N TYR A 116 -8.09 4.56 -3.48
CA TYR A 116 -8.76 4.38 -4.77
C TYR A 116 -9.82 3.28 -4.69
N PRO A 117 -10.91 3.37 -5.48
CA PRO A 117 -11.89 2.29 -5.56
C PRO A 117 -11.23 0.96 -5.96
N GLY A 118 -11.55 -0.11 -5.23
CA GLY A 118 -10.99 -1.44 -5.48
C GLY A 118 -9.55 -1.65 -4.97
N GLU A 119 -8.94 -0.66 -4.32
CA GLU A 119 -7.67 -0.87 -3.62
C GLU A 119 -7.89 -1.82 -2.43
N VAL A 120 -7.05 -2.84 -2.33
CA VAL A 120 -7.02 -3.76 -1.19
C VAL A 120 -5.82 -3.42 -0.30
N CYS A 121 -6.07 -3.17 0.99
CA CYS A 121 -5.02 -2.77 1.92
C CYS A 121 -4.87 -3.78 3.07
N HIS A 122 -3.63 -4.15 3.39
CA HIS A 122 -3.33 -5.07 4.48
C HIS A 122 -2.10 -4.63 5.26
N SER A 123 -2.15 -4.72 6.59
CA SER A 123 -0.96 -4.54 7.43
C SER A 123 -0.17 -5.84 7.50
N LEU A 124 1.16 -5.75 7.49
CA LEU A 124 2.06 -6.85 7.81
C LEU A 124 2.64 -6.64 9.21
N GLU A 125 2.68 -7.72 10.01
CA GLU A 125 3.22 -7.69 11.37
C GLU A 125 4.75 -7.70 11.33
N THR A 126 5.31 -6.58 10.89
CA THR A 126 6.74 -6.38 10.69
C THR A 126 7.07 -4.89 10.72
N ASP A 127 8.35 -4.56 10.83
CA ASP A 127 8.83 -3.19 10.69
C ASP A 127 9.14 -2.87 9.22
N HIS A 128 9.48 -1.61 8.92
CA HIS A 128 9.76 -1.20 7.54
C HIS A 128 10.84 -2.03 6.84
N GLN A 129 11.84 -2.52 7.59
CA GLN A 129 12.95 -3.28 7.02
C GLN A 129 12.55 -4.72 6.67
N GLY A 130 11.53 -5.25 7.36
CA GLY A 130 11.01 -6.60 7.16
C GLY A 130 9.88 -6.70 6.14
N MET A 131 9.39 -5.59 5.58
CA MET A 131 8.26 -5.57 4.63
C MET A 131 8.43 -6.46 3.39
N SER A 132 9.68 -6.71 2.98
CA SER A 132 10.02 -7.57 1.84
C SER A 132 10.99 -8.69 2.22
N LYS A 133 11.10 -9.02 3.52
CA LYS A 133 12.03 -10.02 4.03
C LYS A 133 11.28 -10.99 4.93
N PHE A 134 11.10 -12.21 4.43
CA PHE A 134 10.36 -13.25 5.13
C PHE A 134 11.32 -14.30 5.69
N ARG A 135 10.99 -14.82 6.87
CA ARG A 135 11.88 -15.77 7.55
C ARG A 135 11.82 -17.17 6.97
N SER A 136 10.67 -17.54 6.40
CA SER A 136 10.44 -18.86 5.81
C SER A 136 9.21 -18.85 4.90
N PRO A 137 8.98 -19.92 4.10
CA PRO A 137 7.74 -20.10 3.35
C PRO A 137 6.46 -20.23 4.20
N HIS A 138 6.59 -20.42 5.52
CA HIS A 138 5.46 -20.51 6.46
C HIS A 138 5.23 -19.21 7.24
N ASP A 139 5.99 -18.15 6.93
CA ASP A 139 5.83 -16.83 7.53
C ASP A 139 4.45 -16.26 7.19
N PRO A 140 3.63 -15.84 8.16
CA PRO A 140 2.30 -15.28 7.89
C PRO A 140 2.32 -14.09 6.93
N ASN A 141 3.35 -13.23 7.01
CA ASN A 141 3.49 -12.09 6.12
C ASN A 141 3.82 -12.54 4.69
N TYR A 142 4.63 -13.59 4.54
CA TYR A 142 4.90 -14.20 3.23
C TYR A 142 3.62 -14.79 2.63
N LEU A 143 2.86 -15.55 3.42
CA LEU A 143 1.62 -16.18 2.98
C LEU A 143 0.57 -15.15 2.56
N ALA A 144 0.47 -14.01 3.27
CA ALA A 144 -0.42 -12.92 2.90
C ALA A 144 -0.05 -12.32 1.53
N VAL A 145 1.22 -12.00 1.31
CA VAL A 145 1.69 -11.48 0.00
C VAL A 145 1.56 -12.52 -1.10
N LEU A 146 1.92 -13.78 -0.83
CA LEU A 146 1.78 -14.88 -1.78
C LEU A 146 0.31 -15.13 -2.16
N GLY A 147 -0.61 -15.01 -1.21
CA GLY A 147 -2.05 -15.14 -1.46
C GLY A 147 -2.53 -14.16 -2.51
N VAL A 148 -2.18 -12.88 -2.37
CA VAL A 148 -2.46 -11.84 -3.38
C VAL A 148 -1.85 -12.20 -4.73
N LEU A 149 -0.58 -12.60 -4.76
CA LEU A 149 0.09 -12.97 -6.01
C LEU A 149 -0.58 -14.17 -6.69
N LYS A 150 -1.05 -15.17 -5.92
CA LYS A 150 -1.79 -16.31 -6.45
C LYS A 150 -3.14 -15.88 -7.04
N CYS A 151 -3.89 -15.02 -6.37
CA CYS A 151 -5.15 -14.47 -6.88
C CYS A 151 -4.97 -13.69 -8.20
N LEU A 152 -3.80 -13.06 -8.39
CA LEU A 152 -3.50 -12.33 -9.62
C LEU A 152 -3.12 -13.23 -10.80
N VAL A 153 -2.51 -14.38 -10.55
CA VAL A 153 -1.97 -15.27 -11.59
C VAL A 153 -2.94 -16.40 -11.93
N ILE A 154 -3.68 -16.88 -10.95
CA ILE A 154 -4.68 -17.93 -11.12
C ILE A 154 -6.01 -17.21 -11.27
N PRO A 155 -6.64 -17.23 -12.47
CA PRO A 155 -8.00 -16.75 -12.60
C PRO A 155 -8.85 -17.51 -11.58
N CYS A 156 -9.51 -16.80 -10.66
CA CYS A 156 -10.58 -17.42 -9.90
C CYS A 156 -11.62 -17.88 -10.93
N GLU A 157 -11.80 -19.18 -11.11
CA GLU A 157 -13.03 -19.69 -11.70
C GLU A 157 -14.16 -19.25 -10.76
N GLU A 158 -14.93 -18.23 -11.15
CA GLU A 158 -16.13 -17.86 -10.44
C GLU A 158 -17.12 -19.04 -10.50
N THR A 159 -17.08 -19.89 -9.49
CA THR A 159 -18.25 -20.65 -9.05
C THR A 159 -18.33 -20.58 -7.53
N CYS A 160 -18.87 -19.47 -7.02
CA CYS A 160 -19.56 -19.53 -5.74
C CYS A 160 -20.93 -18.88 -5.94
N GLY A 161 -21.94 -19.74 -6.01
CA GLY A 161 -23.32 -19.37 -6.24
C GLY A 161 -23.80 -18.34 -5.21
N HIS A 162 -24.59 -17.39 -5.70
CA HIS A 162 -25.52 -16.66 -4.85
C HIS A 162 -26.40 -17.69 -4.15
N SER A 163 -26.09 -17.98 -2.89
CA SER A 163 -27.06 -18.52 -1.96
C SER A 163 -27.54 -17.34 -1.11
N ASP A 164 -28.76 -16.94 -1.40
CA ASP A 164 -29.56 -16.07 -0.56
C ASP A 164 -29.49 -16.55 0.90
N ILE A 165 -28.83 -15.79 1.77
CA ILE A 165 -29.10 -15.87 3.20
C ILE A 165 -30.16 -14.83 3.49
N GLY A 166 -31.39 -15.25 3.25
CA GLY A 166 -32.57 -14.60 3.77
C GLY A 166 -32.57 -14.64 5.31
N ASN A 167 -33.01 -13.51 5.84
CA ASN A 167 -33.97 -13.42 6.95
C ASN A 167 -33.61 -14.14 8.26
N ARG A 168 -33.15 -13.36 9.26
CA ARG A 168 -33.37 -13.69 10.67
C ARG A 168 -34.37 -12.70 11.28
N PRO A 169 -35.30 -13.19 12.13
CA PRO A 169 -36.47 -12.43 12.54
C PRO A 169 -36.17 -11.38 13.61
N GLU A 170 -36.82 -10.23 13.49
CA GLU A 170 -37.03 -9.28 14.58
C GLU A 170 -37.70 -10.00 15.75
N THR A 171 -37.05 -10.00 16.91
CA THR A 171 -37.68 -10.43 18.16
C THR A 171 -38.39 -9.22 18.76
N THR A 172 -39.73 -9.25 18.70
CA THR A 172 -40.62 -8.28 19.36
C THR A 172 -41.11 -8.85 20.70
N ALA A 173 -41.36 -7.94 21.63
CA ALA A 173 -42.05 -8.03 22.92
C ALA A 173 -41.16 -8.47 24.11
N VAL A 174 -41.25 -7.86 25.30
CA VAL A 174 -42.45 -7.41 26.03
C VAL A 174 -42.08 -6.22 26.94
N GLY A 175 -42.98 -5.23 27.06
CA GLY A 175 -42.82 -4.11 27.97
C GLY A 175 -43.31 -4.37 29.40
N THR A 176 -42.98 -3.44 30.30
CA THR A 176 -43.84 -3.14 31.45
C THR A 176 -43.64 -1.69 31.85
N VAL A 177 -44.75 -0.95 31.79
CA VAL A 177 -45.00 0.30 32.47
C VAL A 177 -45.24 -0.03 33.94
N VAL A 178 -44.63 0.72 34.86
CA VAL A 178 -45.16 0.93 36.22
C VAL A 178 -44.91 2.38 36.59
N ASP A 179 -45.99 3.17 36.51
CA ASP A 179 -46.13 4.43 37.25
C ASP A 179 -46.47 4.12 38.71
N GLY A 180 -45.89 4.92 39.61
CA GLY A 180 -46.11 4.92 41.05
C GLY A 180 -45.18 5.90 41.74
#